data_AF-A0A969BIY6-F1
#
_entry.id   AF-A0A969BIY6-F1
#
_cell.length_a   1.000
_cell.length_b   1.000
_cell.length_c   1.000
_cell.angle_alpha   90.00
_cell.angle_beta   90.00
_cell.angle_gamma   90.00
#
_symmetry.space_group_name_H-M   'P 1'
#
loop_
_entity.id
_entity.type
_entity.pdbx_description
1 polymer ?
#
loop_
_entity_poly.entity_id
_entity_poly.type
_entity_poly.pdbx_seq_one_letter_code
_entity_poly.pdbx_strand_id
1 'polypeptide(L)'
;MAININVSNLKKSTAASITSVTLERSTVKLSEPHSQEWLNSGVDPEIISLNVRSIAGQQIIAHLKIDNLSHWALQRRYSEVLKGGWVCGTVFKANTPRQIKGKPVKYENPTGIEIQPIKLQLPESIWQQIATKYKVEKPENMDGWEWVAANPIIPVAVVEGVKKAGAVITSQLIPTIALSGHRTAYCYEGDLRFSEFLHSQRSIYLCFDNDEKTSTRLEVAKTIQGVIQRITRDSNHKLLPQARANLKICQWQGLKGIDNVLMVSGAATVTSIFNTAVSWINWVDDSSNTLGFKPVITFNAPQFKYVELHPETTLIGIKSARVAVKLGT
;
A
#
# COMPACT_ATOMS: atom_id res chain seq x y z
N MET A 1 23.27 46.05 56.18
CA MET A 1 24.43 45.26 55.72
C MET A 1 24.14 44.79 54.31
N ALA A 2 24.77 45.42 53.32
CA ALA A 2 24.67 45.06 51.91
C ALA A 2 25.97 44.36 51.49
N ILE A 3 25.89 43.21 50.85
CA ILE A 3 27.00 42.52 50.17
C ILE A 3 26.37 41.90 48.92
N ASN A 4 26.33 42.61 47.80
CA ASN A 4 27.38 42.84 46.81
C ASN A 4 27.92 41.54 46.18
N ILE A 5 27.52 41.33 44.92
CA ILE A 5 27.89 40.21 44.05
C ILE A 5 29.34 40.38 43.63
N ASN A 6 30.13 39.30 43.67
CA ASN A 6 31.45 39.27 43.05
C ASN A 6 31.50 38.16 41.98
N VAL A 7 31.68 38.58 40.73
CA VAL A 7 31.88 37.71 39.57
C VAL A 7 33.36 37.77 39.23
N SER A 8 34.11 36.72 39.59
CA SER A 8 35.42 36.44 38.99
C SER A 8 35.84 35.01 39.27
N ASN A 9 35.68 34.10 38.30
CA ASN A 9 36.84 33.47 37.66
C ASN A 9 36.44 32.44 36.60
N LEU A 10 37.23 32.51 35.53
CA LEU A 10 37.15 31.80 34.26
C LEU A 10 37.39 30.29 34.35
N LYS A 11 36.68 29.58 33.46
CA LYS A 11 37.10 28.46 32.61
C LYS A 11 38.11 27.46 33.18
N LYS A 12 37.63 26.24 33.41
CA LYS A 12 38.27 24.95 33.07
C LYS A 12 37.12 23.92 32.96
N SER A 13 36.77 23.53 31.73
CA SER A 13 37.11 22.21 31.18
C SER A 13 36.58 21.05 32.01
N THR A 14 35.41 20.53 31.64
CA THR A 14 35.19 19.09 31.54
C THR A 14 33.97 18.82 30.68
N ALA A 15 34.20 18.23 29.53
CA ALA A 15 33.21 17.48 28.79
C ALA A 15 32.68 16.37 29.69
N ALA A 16 31.38 16.35 29.94
CA ALA A 16 30.69 15.24 30.57
C ALA A 16 29.29 15.12 29.96
N SER A 17 29.17 14.10 29.11
CA SER A 17 27.99 13.27 28.92
C SER A 17 26.68 13.99 28.58
N ILE A 18 26.49 14.22 27.28
CA ILE A 18 25.17 14.12 26.66
C ILE A 18 24.74 12.66 26.84
N THR A 19 24.09 12.38 27.95
CA THR A 19 23.46 11.08 28.17
C THR A 19 22.36 10.96 27.13
N SER A 20 22.59 10.07 26.16
CA SER A 20 21.60 9.57 25.24
C SER A 20 20.31 9.28 26.00
N VAL A 21 19.26 10.03 25.68
CA VAL A 21 17.89 9.63 25.98
C VAL A 21 17.64 8.39 25.13
N THR A 22 18.06 7.25 25.65
CA THR A 22 17.63 5.94 25.18
C THR A 22 16.12 5.96 25.36
N LEU A 23 15.40 6.15 24.26
CA LEU A 23 13.98 5.87 24.17
C LEU A 23 13.80 4.46 24.69
N GLU A 24 13.38 4.33 25.95
CA GLU A 24 12.83 3.09 26.46
C GLU A 24 11.71 2.72 25.49
N ARG A 25 11.98 1.71 24.65
CA ARG A 25 10.94 0.99 23.92
C ARG A 25 10.04 0.41 24.99
N SER A 26 9.04 1.17 25.44
CA SER A 26 7.98 0.64 26.26
C SER A 26 7.45 -0.56 25.49
N THR A 27 7.66 -1.76 26.02
CA THR A 27 7.14 -3.00 25.46
C THR A 27 5.63 -2.94 25.62
N VAL A 28 4.97 -2.23 24.71
CA VAL A 28 3.51 -2.14 24.66
C VAL A 28 3.04 -3.54 24.31
N LYS A 29 2.52 -4.24 25.31
CA LYS A 29 2.18 -5.65 25.23
C LYS A 29 1.09 -5.84 24.18
N LEU A 30 1.45 -6.44 23.03
CA LEU A 30 0.50 -6.92 22.06
C LEU A 30 -0.38 -7.98 22.75
N SER A 31 -1.70 -7.83 22.68
CA SER A 31 -2.61 -8.80 23.27
C SER A 31 -2.63 -10.09 22.43
N GLU A 32 -2.86 -11.22 23.10
CA GLU A 32 -2.93 -12.53 22.43
C GLU A 32 -3.97 -12.55 21.30
N PRO A 33 -5.21 -12.02 21.46
CA PRO A 33 -6.17 -12.00 20.37
C PRO A 33 -5.70 -11.19 19.15
N HIS A 34 -4.99 -10.08 19.38
CA HIS A 34 -4.48 -9.26 18.28
C HIS A 34 -3.32 -9.97 17.56
N SER A 35 -2.41 -10.60 18.30
CA SER A 35 -1.32 -11.42 17.74
C SER A 35 -1.89 -12.57 16.90
N GLN A 36 -2.84 -13.32 17.46
CA GLN A 36 -3.48 -14.44 16.78
C GLN A 36 -4.21 -14.01 15.50
N GLU A 37 -4.80 -12.81 15.48
CA GLU A 37 -5.44 -12.26 14.28
C GLU A 37 -4.47 -12.08 13.09
N TRP A 38 -3.20 -11.79 13.38
CA TRP A 38 -2.15 -11.62 12.38
C TRP A 38 -1.52 -12.97 12.00
N LEU A 39 -1.32 -13.86 12.96
CA LEU A 39 -0.91 -15.25 12.70
C LEU A 39 -1.93 -15.96 11.79
N ASN A 40 -3.22 -15.71 12.00
CA ASN A 40 -4.30 -16.21 11.15
C ASN A 40 -4.34 -15.58 9.74
N SER A 41 -3.48 -14.60 9.46
CA SER A 41 -3.22 -14.06 8.11
C SER A 41 -1.88 -14.54 7.53
N GLY A 42 -1.16 -15.43 8.23
CA GLY A 42 0.10 -16.01 7.77
C GLY A 42 1.28 -15.04 7.84
N VAL A 43 1.25 -14.10 8.78
CA VAL A 43 2.33 -13.14 9.00
C VAL A 43 3.35 -13.71 9.98
N ASP A 44 4.64 -13.55 9.66
CA ASP A 44 5.76 -13.94 10.50
C ASP A 44 5.68 -13.30 11.91
N PRO A 45 5.88 -14.06 12.99
CA PRO A 45 5.80 -13.56 14.36
C PRO A 45 6.72 -12.37 14.68
N GLU A 46 7.92 -12.33 14.10
CA GLU A 46 8.85 -11.22 14.32
C GLU A 46 8.36 -9.96 13.61
N ILE A 47 7.81 -10.07 12.39
CA ILE A 47 7.14 -8.95 11.71
C ILE A 47 5.98 -8.42 12.56
N ILE A 48 5.17 -9.30 13.15
CA ILE A 48 4.08 -8.90 14.05
C ILE A 48 4.64 -8.12 15.24
N SER A 49 5.67 -8.66 15.89
CA SER A 49 6.27 -8.06 17.10
C SER A 49 6.86 -6.66 16.87
N LEU A 50 7.40 -6.41 15.67
CA LEU A 50 8.00 -5.12 15.31
C LEU A 50 6.95 -4.05 14.94
N ASN A 51 5.79 -4.46 14.43
CA ASN A 51 4.86 -3.54 13.76
C ASN A 51 3.52 -3.36 14.46
N VAL A 52 3.11 -4.28 15.33
CA VAL A 52 1.75 -4.32 15.86
C VAL A 52 1.75 -4.03 17.36
N ARG A 53 0.91 -3.09 17.78
CA ARG A 53 0.73 -2.75 19.20
C ARG A 53 -0.74 -2.69 19.55
N SER A 54 -1.07 -3.10 20.77
CA SER A 54 -2.42 -2.94 21.32
C SER A 54 -2.52 -1.59 22.03
N ILE A 55 -3.57 -0.83 21.75
CA ILE A 55 -3.80 0.48 22.37
C ILE A 55 -5.26 0.63 22.82
N ALA A 56 -5.50 1.50 23.80
CA ALA A 56 -6.84 1.80 24.31
C ALA A 56 -6.95 3.25 24.82
N GLY A 57 -8.19 3.73 24.98
CA GLY A 57 -8.50 5.02 25.61
C GLY A 57 -7.75 6.20 24.97
N GLN A 58 -7.01 6.94 25.79
CA GLN A 58 -6.30 8.15 25.37
C GLN A 58 -5.26 7.89 24.27
N GLN A 59 -4.68 6.69 24.22
CA GLN A 59 -3.74 6.31 23.16
C GLN A 59 -4.43 6.27 21.79
N ILE A 60 -5.70 5.85 21.73
CA ILE A 60 -6.48 5.85 20.49
C ILE A 60 -6.83 7.28 20.07
N ILE A 61 -7.19 8.14 21.03
CA ILE A 61 -7.49 9.56 20.77
C ILE A 61 -6.28 10.25 20.15
N ALA A 62 -5.10 10.06 20.76
CA ALA A 62 -3.85 10.60 20.25
C ALA A 62 -3.47 10.02 18.88
N HIS A 63 -3.58 8.69 18.70
CA HIS A 63 -3.25 8.02 17.45
C HIS A 63 -4.13 8.49 16.29
N LEU A 64 -5.44 8.60 16.52
CA LEU A 64 -6.40 9.02 15.51
C LEU A 64 -6.50 10.54 15.34
N LYS A 65 -5.81 11.33 16.18
CA LYS A 65 -5.85 12.81 16.19
C LYS A 65 -7.28 13.36 16.29
N ILE A 66 -8.05 12.79 17.21
CA ILE A 66 -9.46 13.13 17.46
C ILE A 66 -9.66 13.84 18.82
N ASP A 67 -8.59 14.39 19.37
CA ASP A 67 -8.57 15.17 20.62
C ASP A 67 -9.39 16.46 20.54
N ASN A 68 -9.58 17.00 19.32
CA ASN A 68 -10.41 18.16 19.06
C ASN A 68 -11.93 17.88 19.06
N LEU A 69 -12.34 16.60 19.13
CA LEU A 69 -13.75 16.25 19.23
C LEU A 69 -14.30 16.57 20.62
N SER A 70 -15.53 17.09 20.66
CA SER A 70 -16.24 17.29 21.92
C SER A 70 -16.44 15.97 22.67
N HIS A 71 -16.57 16.06 24.00
CA HIS A 71 -16.90 14.89 24.83
C HIS A 71 -18.13 14.13 24.32
N TRP A 72 -19.19 14.85 23.92
CA TRP A 72 -20.39 14.23 23.36
C TRP A 72 -20.11 13.46 22.06
N ALA A 73 -19.23 13.98 21.19
CA ALA A 73 -18.90 13.36 19.90
C ALA A 73 -18.07 12.10 20.11
N LEU A 74 -17.09 12.15 21.03
CA LEU A 74 -16.31 10.99 21.44
C LEU A 74 -17.21 9.90 22.02
N GLN A 75 -18.10 10.24 22.96
CA GLN A 75 -19.02 9.29 23.58
C GLN A 75 -19.99 8.66 22.56
N ARG A 76 -20.55 9.46 21.66
CA ARG A 76 -21.54 8.98 20.68
C ARG A 76 -20.92 8.15 19.55
N ARG A 77 -19.72 8.51 19.08
CA ARG A 77 -19.12 7.90 17.87
C ARG A 77 -18.02 6.89 18.17
N TYR A 78 -17.30 7.06 19.28
CA TYR A 78 -16.06 6.34 19.54
C TYR A 78 -16.06 5.61 20.88
N SER A 79 -17.12 5.64 21.70
CA SER A 79 -17.14 4.94 23.01
C SER A 79 -16.72 3.47 22.94
N GLU A 80 -17.27 2.71 21.99
CA GLU A 80 -16.86 1.31 21.76
C GLU A 80 -15.46 1.19 21.17
N VAL A 81 -15.11 2.10 20.26
CA VAL A 81 -13.78 2.13 19.62
C VAL A 81 -12.67 2.37 20.65
N LEU A 82 -12.91 3.24 21.63
CA LEU A 82 -11.95 3.58 22.68
C LEU A 82 -11.68 2.44 23.66
N LYS A 83 -12.50 1.37 23.67
CA LYS A 83 -12.27 0.19 24.54
C LYS A 83 -11.03 -0.60 24.15
N GLY A 84 -10.56 -0.46 22.92
CA GLY A 84 -9.29 -1.04 22.50
C GLY A 84 -9.27 -1.49 21.05
N GLY A 85 -8.07 -1.79 20.60
CA GLY A 85 -7.78 -2.31 19.28
C GLY A 85 -6.29 -2.49 19.08
N TRP A 86 -5.89 -2.74 17.83
CA TRP A 86 -4.49 -2.75 17.44
C TRP A 86 -4.16 -1.67 16.43
N VAL A 87 -2.91 -1.22 16.46
CA VAL A 87 -2.32 -0.32 15.46
C VAL A 87 -1.19 -1.00 14.71
N CYS A 88 -1.05 -0.65 13.43
CA CYS A 88 0.10 -0.94 12.62
C CYS A 88 0.32 0.20 11.62
N GLY A 89 1.47 0.88 11.69
CA GLY A 89 1.67 2.15 11.01
C GLY A 89 0.61 3.17 11.44
N THR A 90 -0.04 3.83 10.49
CA THR A 90 -1.13 4.78 10.75
C THR A 90 -2.49 4.12 10.94
N VAL A 91 -2.66 2.84 10.55
CA VAL A 91 -3.95 2.15 10.59
C VAL A 91 -4.25 1.70 12.01
N PHE A 92 -5.47 1.96 12.46
CA PHE A 92 -6.04 1.41 13.69
C PHE A 92 -7.24 0.51 13.37
N LYS A 93 -7.29 -0.66 13.98
CA LYS A 93 -8.44 -1.57 13.94
C LYS A 93 -9.04 -1.71 15.34
N ALA A 94 -10.28 -1.26 15.50
CA ALA A 94 -11.01 -1.40 16.76
C ALA A 94 -11.41 -2.85 17.02
N ASN A 95 -11.41 -3.24 18.30
CA ASN A 95 -12.00 -4.51 18.76
C ASN A 95 -13.50 -4.53 18.48
N THR A 96 -14.16 -3.40 18.74
CA THR A 96 -15.57 -3.18 18.44
C THR A 96 -15.69 -2.01 17.46
N PRO A 97 -15.80 -2.29 16.14
CA PRO A 97 -15.98 -1.26 15.12
C PRO A 97 -17.24 -0.43 15.35
N ARG A 98 -17.13 0.89 15.20
CA ARG A 98 -18.32 1.75 15.14
C ARG A 98 -19.09 1.51 13.84
N GLN A 99 -20.39 1.82 13.87
CA GLN A 99 -21.28 1.65 12.73
C GLN A 99 -21.53 3.00 12.03
N ILE A 100 -21.40 3.03 10.71
CA ILE A 100 -21.85 4.15 9.87
C ILE A 100 -22.87 3.60 8.87
N LYS A 101 -24.11 4.11 8.91
CA LYS A 101 -25.19 3.68 8.01
C LYS A 101 -25.35 2.14 7.99
N GLY A 102 -25.28 1.52 9.17
CA GLY A 102 -25.40 0.06 9.34
C GLY A 102 -24.19 -0.76 8.88
N LYS A 103 -23.06 -0.12 8.53
CA LYS A 103 -21.83 -0.81 8.12
C LYS A 103 -20.72 -0.61 9.15
N PRO A 104 -20.00 -1.68 9.54
CA PRO A 104 -18.88 -1.57 10.45
C PRO A 104 -17.70 -0.85 9.79
N VAL A 105 -17.16 0.15 10.47
CA VAL A 105 -15.90 0.80 10.09
C VAL A 105 -14.75 -0.02 10.67
N LYS A 106 -14.31 -1.03 9.91
CA LYS A 106 -13.30 -1.99 10.38
C LYS A 106 -11.97 -1.31 10.71
N TYR A 107 -11.58 -0.30 9.94
CA TYR A 107 -10.32 0.41 10.10
C TYR A 107 -10.58 1.92 10.20
N GLU A 108 -9.93 2.56 11.15
CA GLU A 108 -9.88 4.02 11.28
C GLU A 108 -8.49 4.50 10.90
N ASN A 109 -8.44 5.65 10.24
CA ASN A 109 -7.21 6.38 9.96
C ASN A 109 -7.24 7.71 10.72
N PRO A 110 -6.07 8.31 11.02
CA PRO A 110 -6.04 9.56 11.74
C PRO A 110 -6.68 10.68 10.91
N THR A 111 -7.37 11.59 11.58
CA THR A 111 -8.08 12.69 10.91
C THR A 111 -7.15 13.86 10.60
N GLY A 112 -7.41 14.54 9.47
CA GLY A 112 -6.68 15.76 9.10
C GLY A 112 -5.24 15.53 8.64
N ILE A 113 -4.81 14.28 8.48
CA ILE A 113 -3.52 13.95 7.87
C ILE A 113 -3.73 13.17 6.58
N GLU A 114 -2.79 13.37 5.67
CA GLU A 114 -2.70 12.56 4.48
C GLU A 114 -2.28 11.12 4.83
N ILE A 115 -3.01 10.15 4.30
CA ILE A 115 -2.74 8.72 4.54
C ILE A 115 -1.43 8.35 3.86
N GLN A 116 -0.44 7.89 4.62
CA GLN A 116 0.84 7.46 4.07
C GLN A 116 0.82 5.96 3.74
N PRO A 117 1.61 5.52 2.74
CA PRO A 117 1.83 4.08 2.52
C PRO A 117 2.54 3.48 3.73
N ILE A 118 2.19 2.25 4.10
CA ILE A 118 2.77 1.58 5.24
C ILE A 118 3.82 0.58 4.76
N LYS A 119 5.05 0.84 5.19
CA LYS A 119 6.24 0.02 4.99
C LYS A 119 6.53 -0.70 6.32
N LEU A 120 6.32 -2.02 6.36
CA LEU A 120 6.52 -2.79 7.60
C LEU A 120 8.02 -2.84 7.95
N GLN A 121 8.34 -2.70 9.23
CA GLN A 121 9.67 -3.01 9.75
C GLN A 121 9.89 -4.51 9.69
N LEU A 122 11.02 -4.96 9.13
CA LEU A 122 11.35 -6.38 9.04
C LEU A 122 12.57 -6.68 9.91
N PRO A 123 12.66 -7.88 10.51
CA PRO A 123 13.88 -8.33 11.15
C PRO A 123 15.01 -8.46 10.11
N GLU A 124 16.25 -8.27 10.55
CA GLU A 124 17.43 -8.33 9.66
C GLU A 124 17.54 -9.70 8.98
N SER A 125 17.11 -10.78 9.65
CA SER A 125 17.05 -12.13 9.09
C SER A 125 16.19 -12.22 7.82
N ILE A 126 15.08 -11.47 7.74
CA ILE A 126 14.22 -11.42 6.56
C ILE A 126 14.88 -10.55 5.47
N TRP A 127 15.52 -9.44 5.83
CA TRP A 127 16.27 -8.64 4.86
C TRP A 127 17.42 -9.43 4.22
N GLN A 128 18.15 -10.23 4.99
CA GLN A 128 19.20 -11.12 4.49
C GLN A 128 18.65 -12.21 3.57
N GLN A 129 17.47 -12.76 3.86
CA GLN A 129 16.80 -13.71 2.98
C GLN A 129 16.38 -13.05 1.65
N ILE A 130 15.88 -11.81 1.69
CA ILE A 130 15.55 -11.02 0.48
C ILE A 130 16.83 -10.75 -0.33
N ALA A 131 17.92 -10.33 0.33
CA ALA A 131 19.22 -10.10 -0.29
C ALA A 131 19.74 -11.35 -1.01
N THR A 132 19.68 -12.49 -0.34
CA THR A 132 20.07 -13.81 -0.88
C THR A 132 19.19 -14.19 -2.08
N LYS A 133 17.86 -14.04 -1.96
CA LYS A 133 16.89 -14.38 -3.00
C LYS A 133 17.14 -13.60 -4.29
N TYR A 134 17.42 -12.30 -4.18
CA TYR A 134 17.62 -11.42 -5.34
C TYR A 134 19.08 -11.21 -5.72
N LYS A 135 20.01 -11.90 -5.04
CA LYS A 135 21.45 -11.85 -5.29
C LYS A 135 22.01 -10.42 -5.28
N VAL A 136 21.59 -9.65 -4.29
CA VAL A 136 22.00 -8.27 -4.07
C VAL A 136 22.41 -8.10 -2.62
N GLU A 137 23.59 -7.53 -2.38
CA GLU A 137 24.08 -7.30 -1.02
C GLU A 137 23.29 -6.17 -0.35
N LYS A 138 22.96 -6.36 0.93
CA LYS A 138 22.40 -5.31 1.78
C LYS A 138 23.50 -4.75 2.68
N PRO A 139 23.83 -3.45 2.61
CA PRO A 139 24.74 -2.83 3.55
C PRO A 139 24.19 -2.90 4.99
N GLU A 140 25.05 -3.22 5.97
CA GLU A 140 24.64 -3.36 7.38
C GLU A 140 24.01 -2.08 7.96
N ASN A 141 24.55 -0.91 7.60
CA ASN A 141 24.14 0.39 8.14
C ASN A 141 23.04 1.10 7.33
N MET A 142 22.39 0.41 6.38
CA MET A 142 21.33 0.99 5.55
C MET A 142 19.96 0.47 5.97
N ASP A 143 18.98 1.37 6.08
CA ASP A 143 17.59 0.96 6.29
C ASP A 143 17.12 0.04 5.15
N GLY A 144 16.35 -0.99 5.51
CA GLY A 144 15.92 -1.99 4.53
C GLY A 144 15.07 -1.42 3.40
N TRP A 145 14.22 -0.43 3.66
CA TRP A 145 13.40 0.19 2.61
C TRP A 145 14.19 1.19 1.77
N GLU A 146 15.15 1.91 2.36
CA GLU A 146 16.12 2.72 1.61
C GLU A 146 16.95 1.85 0.68
N TRP A 147 17.44 0.70 1.17
CA TRP A 147 18.15 -0.29 0.38
C TRP A 147 17.28 -0.82 -0.76
N VAL A 148 16.02 -1.18 -0.50
CA VAL A 148 15.09 -1.61 -1.54
C VAL A 148 14.94 -0.51 -2.59
N ALA A 149 14.72 0.75 -2.21
CA ALA A 149 14.57 1.87 -3.14
C ALA A 149 15.83 2.06 -4.01
N ALA A 150 17.02 1.94 -3.42
CA ALA A 150 18.31 2.06 -4.11
C ALA A 150 18.65 0.87 -5.04
N ASN A 151 17.96 -0.27 -4.91
CA ASN A 151 18.25 -1.49 -5.67
C ASN A 151 17.05 -1.93 -6.54
N PRO A 152 16.92 -1.41 -7.77
CA PRO A 152 15.82 -1.71 -8.69
C PRO A 152 15.65 -3.17 -9.10
N ILE A 153 16.66 -4.02 -8.87
CA ILE A 153 16.57 -5.46 -9.13
C ILE A 153 15.52 -6.12 -8.20
N ILE A 154 15.35 -5.58 -6.99
CA ILE A 154 14.41 -6.10 -6.00
C ILE A 154 12.99 -5.69 -6.40
N PRO A 155 12.06 -6.61 -6.66
CA PRO A 155 10.67 -6.26 -6.94
C PRO A 155 9.99 -5.69 -5.70
N VAL A 156 8.94 -4.91 -5.92
CA VAL A 156 8.07 -4.41 -4.85
C VAL A 156 6.63 -4.79 -5.14
N ALA A 157 5.91 -5.24 -4.13
CA ALA A 157 4.47 -5.48 -4.21
C ALA A 157 3.68 -4.37 -3.52
N VAL A 158 2.45 -4.14 -3.96
CA VAL A 158 1.51 -3.16 -3.41
C VAL A 158 0.16 -3.84 -3.14
N VAL A 159 -0.33 -3.74 -1.91
CA VAL A 159 -1.56 -4.40 -1.42
C VAL A 159 -2.46 -3.43 -0.66
N GLU A 160 -3.72 -3.81 -0.41
CA GLU A 160 -4.71 -2.95 0.27
C GLU A 160 -4.70 -2.99 1.81
N GLY A 161 -3.73 -3.68 2.43
CA GLY A 161 -3.68 -3.70 3.90
C GLY A 161 -2.43 -4.34 4.48
N VAL A 162 -2.15 -3.96 5.73
CA VAL A 162 -0.92 -4.32 6.45
C VAL A 162 -0.75 -5.82 6.69
N LYS A 163 -1.83 -6.55 6.96
CA LYS A 163 -1.76 -8.02 7.13
C LYS A 163 -1.42 -8.74 5.82
N LYS A 164 -1.92 -8.24 4.69
CA LYS A 164 -1.57 -8.73 3.35
C LYS A 164 -0.12 -8.47 3.03
N ALA A 165 0.40 -7.30 3.42
CA ALA A 165 1.81 -6.98 3.23
C ALA A 165 2.68 -7.95 4.03
N GLY A 166 2.35 -8.15 5.31
CA GLY A 166 3.02 -9.14 6.15
C GLY A 166 2.98 -10.55 5.55
N ALA A 167 1.82 -10.99 5.06
CA ALA A 167 1.63 -12.32 4.46
C ALA A 167 2.48 -12.52 3.20
N VAL A 168 2.51 -11.52 2.30
CA VAL A 168 3.32 -11.57 1.08
C VAL A 168 4.81 -11.54 1.42
N ILE A 169 5.25 -10.68 2.34
CA ILE A 169 6.65 -10.62 2.76
C ILE A 169 7.07 -11.97 3.37
N THR A 170 6.26 -12.52 4.26
CA THR A 170 6.52 -13.80 4.95
C THR A 170 6.65 -14.96 3.96
N SER A 171 5.70 -15.08 3.04
CA SER A 171 5.64 -16.25 2.15
C SER A 171 6.48 -16.10 0.89
N GLN A 172 6.66 -14.87 0.39
CA GLN A 172 7.28 -14.61 -0.90
C GLN A 172 8.61 -13.88 -0.79
N LEU A 173 9.02 -13.38 0.37
CA LEU A 173 10.21 -12.54 0.50
C LEU A 173 10.23 -11.40 -0.54
N ILE A 174 9.06 -10.81 -0.82
CA ILE A 174 8.91 -9.63 -1.67
C ILE A 174 8.61 -8.45 -0.76
N PRO A 175 9.43 -7.38 -0.72
CA PRO A 175 9.10 -6.14 -0.02
C PRO A 175 7.73 -5.63 -0.48
N THR A 176 6.79 -5.53 0.47
CA THR A 176 5.39 -5.24 0.17
C THR A 176 4.90 -4.00 0.89
N ILE A 177 4.39 -3.03 0.13
CA ILE A 177 3.81 -1.78 0.61
C ILE A 177 2.32 -1.99 0.83
N ALA A 178 1.85 -1.68 2.03
CA ALA A 178 0.42 -1.64 2.33
C ALA A 178 -0.15 -0.24 2.08
N LEU A 179 -1.19 -0.18 1.26
CA LEU A 179 -2.09 0.97 1.13
C LEU A 179 -3.26 0.79 2.09
N SER A 180 -3.84 1.88 2.59
CA SER A 180 -5.07 1.80 3.41
C SER A 180 -6.31 1.74 2.51
N GLY A 181 -6.37 0.69 1.68
CA GLY A 181 -7.32 0.53 0.58
C GLY A 181 -6.77 1.04 -0.77
N HIS A 182 -7.17 0.39 -1.87
CA HIS A 182 -6.62 0.64 -3.21
C HIS A 182 -6.67 2.12 -3.64
N ARG A 183 -7.75 2.84 -3.30
CA ARG A 183 -7.92 4.26 -3.67
C ARG A 183 -6.88 5.19 -3.06
N THR A 184 -6.18 4.74 -2.01
CA THR A 184 -5.11 5.50 -1.37
C THR A 184 -3.78 5.41 -2.11
N ALA A 185 -3.73 4.77 -3.29
CA ALA A 185 -2.54 4.71 -4.14
C ALA A 185 -2.00 6.08 -4.56
N TYR A 186 -2.82 7.13 -4.48
CA TYR A 186 -2.47 8.48 -4.93
C TYR A 186 -2.28 9.47 -3.77
N CYS A 187 -1.31 10.36 -3.89
CA CYS A 187 -1.19 11.54 -3.05
C CYS A 187 -2.21 12.62 -3.46
N TYR A 188 -2.36 13.65 -2.62
CA TYR A 188 -3.22 14.80 -2.91
C TYR A 188 -2.83 15.51 -4.21
N GLU A 189 -1.53 15.63 -4.49
CA GLU A 189 -0.99 16.19 -5.73
C GLU A 189 -1.22 15.31 -6.96
N GLY A 190 -1.71 14.08 -6.75
CA GLY A 190 -2.10 13.17 -7.81
C GLY A 190 -1.02 12.23 -8.29
N ASP A 191 0.19 12.22 -7.71
CA ASP A 191 1.22 11.20 -7.97
C ASP A 191 0.99 9.90 -7.18
N LEU A 192 1.73 8.84 -7.49
CA LEU A 192 1.69 7.57 -6.77
C LEU A 192 2.39 7.67 -5.42
N ARG A 193 1.77 7.14 -4.35
CA ARG A 193 2.38 7.12 -3.00
C ARG A 193 3.63 6.26 -2.89
N PHE A 194 3.87 5.39 -3.86
CA PHE A 194 5.06 4.53 -3.94
C PHE A 194 5.99 4.97 -5.08
N SER A 195 5.93 6.25 -5.48
CA SER A 195 6.74 6.79 -6.57
C SER A 195 8.24 6.62 -6.36
N GLU A 196 8.70 6.62 -5.09
CA GLU A 196 10.10 6.36 -4.70
C GLU A 196 10.64 4.98 -5.16
N PHE A 197 9.75 4.01 -5.43
CA PHE A 197 10.15 2.68 -5.91
C PHE A 197 10.02 2.51 -7.43
N LEU A 198 9.56 3.54 -8.16
CA LEU A 198 9.44 3.46 -9.60
C LEU A 198 10.84 3.54 -10.23
N HIS A 199 11.24 2.45 -10.86
CA HIS A 199 12.44 2.40 -11.68
C HIS A 199 12.19 1.47 -12.87
N SER A 200 12.70 1.81 -14.05
CA SER A 200 12.41 1.08 -15.29
C SER A 200 12.90 -0.38 -15.29
N GLN A 201 13.88 -0.69 -14.44
CA GLN A 201 14.36 -2.07 -14.19
C GLN A 201 13.58 -2.82 -13.10
N ARG A 202 12.75 -2.11 -12.30
CA ARG A 202 12.01 -2.72 -11.19
C ARG A 202 10.68 -3.29 -11.64
N SER A 203 10.36 -4.50 -11.17
CA SER A 203 9.00 -5.02 -11.24
C SER A 203 8.15 -4.52 -10.07
N ILE A 204 6.98 -3.95 -10.38
CA ILE A 204 5.96 -3.57 -9.39
C ILE A 204 4.78 -4.52 -9.54
N TYR A 205 4.44 -5.23 -8.47
CA TYR A 205 3.28 -6.12 -8.42
C TYR A 205 2.10 -5.41 -7.75
N LEU A 206 0.96 -5.29 -8.43
CA LEU A 206 -0.29 -4.88 -7.81
C LEU A 206 -1.09 -6.12 -7.41
N CYS A 207 -1.31 -6.27 -6.11
CA CYS A 207 -2.02 -7.41 -5.52
C CYS A 207 -3.19 -6.89 -4.66
N PHE A 208 -4.16 -6.28 -5.34
CA PHE A 208 -5.39 -5.75 -4.74
C PHE A 208 -6.44 -6.85 -4.55
N ASP A 209 -7.43 -6.59 -3.68
CA ASP A 209 -8.40 -7.63 -3.30
C ASP A 209 -9.19 -8.14 -4.50
N ASN A 210 -9.36 -9.46 -4.55
CA ASN A 210 -10.24 -10.13 -5.49
C ASN A 210 -11.68 -10.12 -4.93
N ASP A 211 -12.33 -8.97 -5.03
CA ASP A 211 -13.70 -8.79 -4.57
C ASP A 211 -14.72 -9.41 -5.55
N GLU A 212 -15.71 -10.14 -5.06
CA GLU A 212 -16.75 -10.71 -5.92
C GLU A 212 -17.69 -9.63 -6.48
N LYS A 213 -17.92 -8.56 -5.70
CA LYS A 213 -18.87 -7.52 -6.04
C LYS A 213 -18.39 -6.73 -7.24
N THR A 214 -19.16 -6.76 -8.32
CA THR A 214 -18.85 -6.06 -9.58
C THR A 214 -18.49 -4.60 -9.39
N SER A 215 -19.23 -3.86 -8.55
CA SER A 215 -18.92 -2.44 -8.30
C SER A 215 -17.52 -2.24 -7.71
N THR A 216 -17.11 -3.12 -6.79
CA THR A 216 -15.78 -3.05 -6.16
C THR A 216 -14.70 -3.39 -7.18
N ARG A 217 -14.90 -4.43 -8.00
CA ARG A 217 -13.98 -4.79 -9.08
C ARG A 217 -13.76 -3.65 -10.07
N LEU A 218 -14.82 -2.93 -10.43
CA LEU A 218 -14.72 -1.76 -11.32
C LEU A 218 -13.93 -0.61 -10.68
N GLU A 219 -14.04 -0.41 -9.37
CA GLU A 219 -13.27 0.63 -8.66
C GLU A 219 -11.78 0.27 -8.53
N VAL A 220 -11.48 -1.00 -8.28
CA VAL A 220 -10.11 -1.52 -8.31
C VAL A 220 -9.53 -1.38 -9.72
N ALA A 221 -10.28 -1.74 -10.76
CA ALA A 221 -9.87 -1.59 -12.15
C ALA A 221 -9.58 -0.12 -12.52
N LYS A 222 -10.45 0.81 -12.13
CA LYS A 222 -10.20 2.26 -12.31
C LYS A 222 -8.91 2.71 -11.62
N THR A 223 -8.65 2.18 -10.44
CA THR A 223 -7.42 2.48 -9.71
C THR A 223 -6.20 1.91 -10.44
N ILE A 224 -6.25 0.66 -10.90
CA ILE A 224 -5.15 0.07 -11.68
C ILE A 224 -4.89 0.88 -12.96
N GLN A 225 -5.95 1.31 -13.67
CA GLN A 225 -5.82 2.17 -14.85
C GLN A 225 -5.14 3.50 -14.54
N GLY A 226 -5.49 4.16 -13.43
CA GLY A 226 -4.84 5.40 -13.02
C GLY A 226 -3.36 5.20 -12.64
N VAL A 227 -3.00 4.04 -12.06
CA VAL A 227 -1.60 3.64 -11.79
C VAL A 227 -0.84 3.44 -13.10
N ILE A 228 -1.43 2.70 -14.05
CA ILE A 228 -0.85 2.49 -15.39
C ILE A 228 -0.57 3.84 -16.06
N GLN A 229 -1.51 4.78 -16.00
CA GLN A 229 -1.31 6.11 -16.57
C GLN A 229 -0.08 6.81 -15.98
N ARG A 230 0.10 6.81 -14.65
CA ARG A 230 1.25 7.46 -14.00
C ARG A 230 2.58 6.76 -14.23
N ILE A 231 2.55 5.46 -14.50
CA ILE A 231 3.76 4.68 -14.84
C ILE A 231 4.14 4.85 -16.31
N THR A 232 3.17 5.06 -17.20
CA THR A 232 3.40 5.03 -18.65
C THR A 232 3.35 6.40 -19.32
N ARG A 233 2.90 7.45 -18.62
CA ARG A 233 2.69 8.79 -19.19
C ARG A 233 3.32 9.90 -18.35
N ASP A 234 3.61 11.03 -19.00
CA ASP A 234 3.99 12.28 -18.34
C ASP A 234 2.77 13.05 -17.80
N SER A 235 3.02 14.21 -17.18
CA SER A 235 1.99 15.10 -16.65
C SER A 235 1.06 15.70 -17.72
N ASN A 236 1.46 15.68 -18.99
CA ASN A 236 0.66 16.11 -20.14
C ASN A 236 -0.06 14.93 -20.83
N HIS A 237 -0.11 13.76 -20.17
CA HIS A 237 -0.68 12.52 -20.68
C HIS A 237 -0.01 11.94 -21.93
N LYS A 238 1.21 12.37 -22.28
CA LYS A 238 1.99 11.77 -23.38
C LYS A 238 2.66 10.49 -22.92
N LEU A 239 2.72 9.48 -23.79
CA LEU A 239 3.42 8.24 -23.49
C LEU A 239 4.91 8.50 -23.30
N LEU A 240 5.47 7.91 -22.24
CA LEU A 240 6.90 7.95 -21.98
C LEU A 240 7.63 7.00 -22.94
N PRO A 241 8.86 7.32 -23.39
CA PRO A 241 9.67 6.40 -24.20
C PRO A 241 9.93 5.07 -23.50
N GLN A 242 10.03 5.10 -22.16
CA GLN A 242 10.15 3.94 -21.30
C GLN A 242 9.22 4.11 -20.10
N ALA A 243 8.51 3.04 -19.75
CA ALA A 243 7.69 3.03 -18.54
C ALA A 243 8.56 3.22 -17.30
N ARG A 244 8.02 3.92 -16.29
CA ARG A 244 8.72 4.17 -15.02
C ARG A 244 8.94 2.91 -14.19
N ALA A 245 8.24 1.80 -14.50
CA ALA A 245 8.44 0.49 -13.90
C ALA A 245 7.78 -0.62 -14.73
N ASN A 246 8.21 -1.87 -14.49
CA ASN A 246 7.59 -3.07 -15.06
C ASN A 246 6.37 -3.48 -14.22
N LEU A 247 5.19 -2.95 -14.56
CA LEU A 247 3.96 -3.22 -13.81
C LEU A 247 3.37 -4.60 -14.14
N LYS A 248 3.08 -5.38 -13.09
CA LYS A 248 2.41 -6.68 -13.13
C LYS A 248 1.19 -6.69 -12.22
N ILE A 249 0.10 -7.33 -12.66
CA ILE A 249 -1.14 -7.43 -11.90
C ILE A 249 -1.33 -8.88 -11.45
N CYS A 250 -1.40 -9.09 -10.15
CA CYS A 250 -1.70 -10.40 -9.57
C CYS A 250 -3.21 -10.68 -9.71
N GLN A 251 -3.56 -11.90 -10.13
CA GLN A 251 -4.94 -12.33 -10.30
C GLN A 251 -5.12 -13.73 -9.70
N TRP A 252 -6.26 -13.96 -9.06
CA TRP A 252 -6.67 -15.26 -8.51
C TRP A 252 -8.19 -15.33 -8.40
N GLN A 253 -8.73 -16.49 -8.03
CA GLN A 253 -10.17 -16.74 -7.91
C GLN A 253 -10.57 -17.20 -6.51
N GLY A 254 -11.85 -17.04 -6.17
CA GLY A 254 -12.51 -17.63 -4.99
C GLY A 254 -12.24 -16.95 -3.65
N LEU A 255 -11.01 -16.52 -3.38
CA LEU A 255 -10.65 -15.90 -2.10
C LEU A 255 -10.47 -14.40 -2.25
N LYS A 256 -10.88 -13.64 -1.22
CA LYS A 256 -10.86 -12.17 -1.27
C LYS A 256 -9.44 -11.59 -1.20
N GLY A 257 -8.71 -11.90 -0.13
CA GLY A 257 -7.38 -11.36 0.12
C GLY A 257 -6.26 -12.35 -0.20
N ILE A 258 -5.09 -11.85 -0.58
CA ILE A 258 -3.90 -12.69 -0.78
C ILE A 258 -3.44 -13.38 0.51
N ASP A 259 -3.70 -12.77 1.67
CA ASP A 259 -3.50 -13.39 2.99
C ASP A 259 -4.47 -14.57 3.21
N ASN A 260 -5.70 -14.49 2.71
CA ASN A 260 -6.60 -15.65 2.72
C ASN A 260 -6.12 -16.76 1.80
N VAL A 261 -5.59 -16.42 0.62
CA VAL A 261 -4.98 -17.41 -0.29
C VAL A 261 -3.81 -18.12 0.38
N LEU A 262 -2.93 -17.37 1.06
CA LEU A 262 -1.83 -17.96 1.81
C LEU A 262 -2.33 -18.98 2.84
N MET A 263 -3.36 -18.62 3.61
CA MET A 263 -3.85 -19.45 4.70
C MET A 263 -4.65 -20.67 4.25
N VAL A 264 -5.39 -20.56 3.14
CA VAL A 264 -6.25 -21.64 2.65
C VAL A 264 -5.54 -22.53 1.63
N SER A 265 -4.71 -21.93 0.76
CA SER A 265 -4.10 -22.61 -0.39
C SER A 265 -2.57 -22.75 -0.28
N GLY A 266 -1.94 -22.09 0.70
CA GLY A 266 -0.52 -22.21 0.97
C GLY A 266 0.39 -21.32 0.13
N ALA A 267 1.67 -21.26 0.52
CA ALA A 267 2.68 -20.39 -0.08
C ALA A 267 2.99 -20.73 -1.55
N ALA A 268 2.83 -22.00 -1.96
CA ALA A 268 3.02 -22.43 -3.34
C ALA A 268 2.00 -21.79 -4.29
N THR A 269 0.73 -21.68 -3.89
CA THR A 269 -0.30 -21.00 -4.67
C THR A 269 -0.02 -19.51 -4.78
N VAL A 270 0.40 -18.87 -3.68
CA VAL A 270 0.83 -17.46 -3.72
C VAL A 270 2.02 -17.27 -4.67
N THR A 271 3.01 -18.18 -4.62
CA THR A 271 4.15 -18.18 -5.56
C THR A 271 3.69 -18.25 -7.02
N SER A 272 2.74 -19.13 -7.31
CA SER A 272 2.15 -19.25 -8.65
C SER A 272 1.48 -17.94 -9.09
N ILE A 273 0.72 -17.27 -8.21
CA ILE A 273 0.08 -15.98 -8.50
C ILE A 273 1.11 -14.91 -8.86
N PHE A 274 2.24 -14.83 -8.16
CA PHE A 274 3.31 -13.87 -8.48
C PHE A 274 4.06 -14.24 -9.77
N ASN A 275 4.30 -15.51 -10.02
CA ASN A 275 4.99 -15.97 -11.23
C ASN A 275 4.14 -15.79 -12.50
N THR A 276 2.82 -15.92 -12.37
CA THR A 276 1.85 -15.80 -13.47
C THR A 276 1.18 -14.43 -13.55
N ALA A 277 1.60 -13.48 -12.69
CA ALA A 277 1.07 -12.13 -12.70
C ALA A 277 1.19 -11.50 -14.09
N VAL A 278 0.06 -11.03 -14.63
CA VAL A 278 -0.04 -10.55 -16.00
C VAL A 278 0.61 -9.17 -16.13
N SER A 279 1.20 -8.88 -17.29
CA SER A 279 1.66 -7.52 -17.59
C SER A 279 0.47 -6.56 -17.65
N TRP A 280 0.71 -5.27 -17.42
CA TRP A 280 -0.35 -4.26 -17.54
C TRP A 280 -0.97 -4.20 -18.95
N ILE A 281 -0.21 -4.51 -20.00
CA ILE A 281 -0.70 -4.56 -21.38
C ILE A 281 -1.75 -5.67 -21.50
N ASN A 282 -1.38 -6.88 -21.10
CA ASN A 282 -2.27 -8.03 -21.15
C ASN A 282 -3.49 -7.83 -20.24
N TRP A 283 -3.31 -7.22 -19.08
CA TRP A 283 -4.42 -6.90 -18.18
C TRP A 283 -5.43 -5.92 -18.81
N VAL A 284 -4.95 -4.88 -19.50
CA VAL A 284 -5.83 -3.96 -20.24
C VAL A 284 -6.54 -4.70 -21.38
N ASP A 285 -5.82 -5.55 -22.12
CA ASP A 285 -6.38 -6.34 -23.21
C ASP A 285 -7.44 -7.34 -22.72
N ASP A 286 -7.20 -8.05 -21.62
CA ASP A 286 -8.17 -8.97 -21.01
C ASP A 286 -9.34 -8.22 -20.38
N SER A 287 -9.11 -7.03 -19.81
CA SER A 287 -10.18 -6.18 -19.29
C SER A 287 -11.10 -5.63 -20.37
N SER A 288 -10.69 -5.63 -21.65
CA SER A 288 -11.59 -5.29 -22.76
C SER A 288 -12.75 -6.28 -22.91
N ASN A 289 -12.66 -7.48 -22.32
CA ASN A 289 -13.80 -8.39 -22.14
C ASN A 289 -14.85 -7.87 -21.14
N THR A 290 -14.61 -6.74 -20.45
CA THR A 290 -15.61 -6.04 -19.62
C THR A 290 -16.32 -4.88 -20.33
N LEU A 291 -15.95 -4.54 -21.58
CA LEU A 291 -16.77 -3.62 -22.37
C LEU A 291 -18.12 -4.25 -22.76
N GLY A 292 -18.25 -5.58 -22.68
CA GLY A 292 -19.51 -6.28 -23.00
C GLY A 292 -19.91 -6.22 -24.47
N PHE A 293 -19.16 -5.51 -25.32
CA PHE A 293 -19.40 -5.40 -26.75
C PHE A 293 -18.49 -6.38 -27.49
N LYS A 294 -19.09 -7.29 -28.28
CA LYS A 294 -18.35 -7.98 -29.32
C LYS A 294 -17.94 -6.95 -30.37
N PRO A 295 -16.65 -6.87 -30.77
CA PRO A 295 -16.26 -6.01 -31.87
C PRO A 295 -17.07 -6.40 -33.11
N VAL A 296 -17.90 -5.46 -33.57
CA VAL A 296 -18.75 -5.66 -34.76
C VAL A 296 -17.88 -5.71 -36.01
N ILE A 297 -16.74 -5.02 -36.00
CA ILE A 297 -15.81 -4.96 -37.12
C ILE A 297 -14.38 -5.14 -36.59
N THR A 298 -13.63 -6.07 -37.20
CA THR A 298 -12.21 -6.29 -36.92
C THR A 298 -11.40 -5.94 -38.15
N PHE A 299 -10.41 -5.07 -38.01
CA PHE A 299 -9.49 -4.71 -39.08
C PHE A 299 -8.09 -5.22 -38.74
N ASN A 300 -7.44 -5.89 -39.70
CA ASN A 300 -6.02 -6.24 -39.61
C ASN A 300 -5.29 -5.52 -40.75
N ALA A 301 -5.03 -4.22 -40.58
CA ALA A 301 -4.39 -3.38 -41.58
C ALA A 301 -3.36 -2.44 -40.93
N PRO A 302 -2.22 -2.14 -41.60
CA PRO A 302 -1.17 -1.26 -41.05
C PRO A 302 -1.61 0.20 -40.87
N GLN A 303 -2.69 0.61 -41.53
CA GLN A 303 -3.22 1.97 -41.57
C GLN A 303 -4.74 1.96 -41.39
N PHE A 304 -5.26 2.95 -40.68
CA PHE A 304 -6.71 3.09 -40.46
C PHE A 304 -7.37 3.40 -41.80
N LYS A 305 -8.15 2.46 -42.33
CA LYS A 305 -9.00 2.71 -43.51
C LYS A 305 -10.27 3.42 -43.04
N TYR A 306 -10.81 4.29 -43.88
CA TYR A 306 -12.13 4.87 -43.66
C TYR A 306 -13.15 3.75 -43.45
N VAL A 307 -13.97 3.88 -42.41
CA VAL A 307 -15.07 2.97 -42.11
C VAL A 307 -16.34 3.76 -42.33
N GLU A 308 -17.18 3.31 -43.25
CA GLU A 308 -18.54 3.85 -43.36
C GLU A 308 -19.35 3.36 -42.16
N LEU A 309 -19.87 4.32 -41.40
CA LEU A 309 -20.66 4.06 -40.21
C LEU A 309 -22.13 4.27 -40.56
N HIS A 310 -23.01 3.43 -40.02
CA HIS A 310 -24.44 3.62 -40.20
C HIS A 310 -24.86 4.98 -39.58
N PRO A 311 -25.76 5.77 -40.20
CA PRO A 311 -26.14 7.10 -39.71
C PRO A 311 -26.63 7.12 -38.25
N GLU A 312 -27.20 6.01 -37.78
CA GLU A 312 -27.73 5.82 -36.43
C GLU A 312 -26.68 5.37 -35.38
N THR A 313 -25.39 5.30 -35.76
CA THR A 313 -24.33 4.83 -34.86
C THR A 313 -23.99 5.92 -33.84
N THR A 314 -24.34 5.72 -32.57
CA THR A 314 -24.17 6.72 -31.49
C THR A 314 -22.88 6.59 -30.68
N LEU A 315 -22.17 5.46 -30.78
CA LEU A 315 -20.89 5.24 -30.07
C LEU A 315 -19.94 4.33 -30.87
N ILE A 316 -18.66 4.69 -30.90
CA ILE A 316 -17.61 3.92 -31.58
C ILE A 316 -16.44 3.70 -30.63
N GLY A 317 -16.12 2.44 -30.36
CA GLY A 317 -14.90 2.04 -29.64
C GLY A 317 -13.83 1.56 -30.61
N ILE A 318 -12.69 2.25 -30.66
CA ILE A 318 -11.55 1.86 -31.52
C ILE A 318 -10.45 1.28 -30.64
N LYS A 319 -10.08 0.03 -30.87
CA LYS A 319 -8.88 -0.60 -30.30
C LYS A 319 -7.74 -0.47 -31.32
N SER A 320 -6.70 0.29 -30.98
CA SER A 320 -5.48 0.40 -31.78
C SER A 320 -4.26 0.30 -30.87
N ALA A 321 -3.22 -0.39 -31.33
CA ALA A 321 -1.96 -0.49 -30.60
C ALA A 321 -1.20 0.86 -30.50
N ARG A 322 -1.63 1.93 -31.19
CA ARG A 322 -0.83 3.17 -31.29
C ARG A 322 -1.53 4.53 -31.18
N VAL A 323 -2.85 4.70 -31.13
CA VAL A 323 -3.45 6.05 -31.00
C VAL A 323 -4.77 6.04 -30.23
N ALA A 324 -4.93 6.97 -29.28
CA ALA A 324 -6.23 7.41 -28.78
C ALA A 324 -6.68 8.62 -29.61
N VAL A 325 -7.88 8.58 -30.19
CA VAL A 325 -8.44 9.70 -30.98
C VAL A 325 -9.53 10.42 -30.19
N LYS A 326 -9.46 11.75 -30.26
CA LYS A 326 -10.35 12.73 -29.65
C LYS A 326 -11.69 12.76 -30.40
N LEU A 327 -12.80 12.68 -29.68
CA LEU A 327 -14.12 12.94 -30.23
C LEU A 327 -14.32 14.47 -30.38
N GLY A 328 -14.76 14.88 -31.56
CA GLY A 328 -15.41 16.14 -31.86
C GLY A 328 -16.35 15.90 -33.03
N THR A 329 -17.54 16.48 -33.11
CA THR A 329 -18.26 17.44 -32.24
C THR A 329 -19.52 16.79 -31.68
#